data_AF-A0A9P3KJ27-F1
#
_entry.id   AF-A0A9P3KJ27-F1
#
_cell.length_a   1.000
_cell.length_b   1.000
_cell.length_c   1.000
_cell.angle_alpha   90.00
_cell.angle_beta   90.00
_cell.angle_gamma   90.00
#
_symmetry.space_group_name_H-M   'P 1'
#
loop_
_entity.id
_entity.type
_entity.pdbx_description
1 polymer ?
#
loop_
_entity_poly.entity_id
_entity_poly.type
_entity_poly.pdbx_seq_one_letter_code
_entity_poly.pdbx_strand_id
1 'polypeptide(L)'
;MRQFYTARVSPARLHAALVELFADADLAYRLVDRPAMLFTTDIWTSVASQAFMVLTGHWITSDFQLRQVVMEFEQLHGSHTGLLIAETFERVLT
;
A
#
# COMPACT_ATOMS: atom_id res chain seq x y z
N MET A 1 -11.51 10.05 26.99
CA MET A 1 -10.76 10.86 26.00
C MET A 1 -9.28 10.51 26.14
N ARG A 2 -8.79 9.51 25.41
CA ARG A 2 -7.40 9.03 25.53
C ARG A 2 -6.54 9.65 24.43
N GLN A 3 -5.41 10.19 24.87
CA GLN A 3 -4.36 10.82 24.07
C GLN A 3 -3.75 9.81 23.08
N PHE A 4 -3.60 10.21 21.81
CA PHE A 4 -2.72 9.53 20.87
C PHE A 4 -1.37 10.24 20.86
N TYR A 5 -0.35 9.50 21.29
CA TYR A 5 1.06 9.83 21.31
C TYR A 5 1.58 9.98 19.86
N THR A 6 1.91 11.20 19.44
CA THR A 6 2.58 11.47 18.17
C THR A 6 4.07 11.15 18.29
N ALA A 7 4.41 9.86 18.16
CA ALA A 7 5.79 9.50 17.87
C ALA A 7 6.14 10.07 16.48
N ARG A 8 7.00 11.10 16.44
CA ARG A 8 7.55 11.64 15.19
C ARG A 8 8.49 10.62 14.57
N VAL A 9 7.94 9.67 13.82
CA VAL A 9 8.72 8.82 12.93
C VAL A 9 9.01 9.66 11.68
N SER A 10 10.28 9.85 11.35
CA SER A 10 10.64 10.60 10.13
C SER A 10 10.10 9.86 8.90
N PRO A 11 9.74 10.56 7.80
CA PRO A 11 9.26 9.92 6.57
C PRO A 11 10.21 8.81 6.06
N ALA A 12 11.53 9.03 6.20
CA ALA A 12 12.55 8.03 5.85
C ALA A 12 12.53 6.79 6.77
N ARG A 13 12.20 6.94 8.06
CA ARG A 13 12.03 5.81 8.98
C ARG A 13 10.70 5.08 8.78
N LEU A 14 9.66 5.78 8.32
CA LEU A 14 8.42 5.18 7.85
C LEU A 14 8.69 4.35 6.59
N HIS A 15 9.40 4.89 5.61
CA HIS A 15 9.79 4.15 4.41
C HIS A 15 10.57 2.86 4.75
N ALA A 16 11.60 2.93 5.59
CA ALA A 16 12.36 1.74 5.98
C ALA A 16 11.55 0.73 6.83
N ALA A 17 10.73 1.21 7.77
CA ALA A 17 9.88 0.34 8.59
C ALA A 17 8.73 -0.29 7.78
N LEU A 18 8.20 0.42 6.78
CA LEU A 18 7.20 -0.10 5.84
C LEU A 18 7.85 -1.11 4.90
N VAL A 19 9.04 -0.84 4.37
CA VAL A 19 9.80 -1.80 3.57
C VAL A 19 10.09 -3.08 4.36
N GLU A 20 10.48 -3.02 5.63
CA GLU A 20 10.65 -4.25 6.44
C GLU A 20 9.32 -4.92 6.84
N LEU A 21 8.24 -4.16 7.03
CA LEU A 21 6.91 -4.70 7.30
C LEU A 21 6.26 -5.33 6.05
N PHE A 22 6.69 -4.92 4.85
CA PHE A 22 6.12 -5.32 3.55
C PHE A 22 7.06 -6.16 2.68
N ALA A 23 8.32 -6.34 3.08
CA ALA A 23 9.27 -7.25 2.46
C ALA A 23 8.93 -8.69 2.84
N ASP A 24 7.73 -9.12 2.46
CA ASP A 24 7.34 -10.50 2.57
C ASP A 24 7.73 -11.21 1.28
N ALA A 25 8.88 -11.90 1.30
CA ALA A 25 9.51 -12.53 0.15
C ALA A 25 8.63 -13.58 -0.57
N ASP A 26 7.48 -13.93 0.03
CA ASP A 26 6.50 -14.88 -0.46
C ASP A 26 5.19 -14.22 -0.97
N LEU A 27 5.24 -12.92 -1.32
CA LEU A 27 4.11 -12.21 -1.92
C LEU A 27 3.57 -12.96 -3.15
N ALA A 28 4.46 -13.37 -4.06
CA ALA A 28 4.09 -14.12 -5.24
C ALA A 28 3.37 -15.45 -4.90
N TYR A 29 3.86 -16.20 -3.91
CA TYR A 29 3.22 -17.44 -3.46
C TYR A 29 1.82 -17.22 -2.88
N ARG A 30 1.61 -16.12 -2.16
CA ARG A 30 0.30 -15.78 -1.57
C ARG A 30 -0.75 -15.34 -2.58
N LEU A 31 -0.31 -14.75 -3.69
CA LEU A 31 -1.18 -14.22 -4.73
C LEU A 31 -1.46 -15.24 -5.84
N VAL A 32 -0.58 -16.24 -6.03
CA VAL A 32 -0.83 -17.37 -6.93
C VAL A 32 -2.08 -18.11 -6.49
N ASP A 33 -3.01 -18.28 -7.43
CA ASP A 33 -4.23 -19.08 -7.29
C ASP A 33 -5.34 -18.48 -6.40
N ARG A 34 -5.49 -17.14 -6.36
CA ARG A 34 -6.63 -16.48 -5.71
C ARG A 34 -7.66 -16.01 -6.74
N PRO A 35 -8.83 -16.69 -6.86
CA PRO A 35 -9.80 -16.39 -7.91
C PRO A 35 -10.50 -15.03 -7.75
N ALA A 36 -10.43 -14.42 -6.56
CA ALA A 36 -10.99 -13.10 -6.30
C ALA A 36 -10.06 -12.29 -5.39
N MET A 37 -9.44 -11.26 -5.96
CA MET A 37 -8.72 -10.24 -5.21
C MET A 37 -9.43 -8.89 -5.35
N LEU A 38 -9.46 -8.16 -4.24
CA LEU A 38 -9.95 -6.79 -4.16
C LEU A 38 -8.77 -5.88 -3.89
N PHE A 39 -8.82 -4.67 -4.41
CA PHE A 39 -7.76 -3.69 -4.23
C PHE A 39 -8.30 -2.42 -3.61
N THR A 40 -7.53 -1.83 -2.72
CA THR A 40 -7.78 -0.50 -2.18
C THR A 40 -6.55 0.36 -2.38
N THR A 41 -6.76 1.63 -2.74
CA THR A 41 -5.71 2.64 -2.75
C THR A 41 -5.92 3.61 -1.60
N ASP A 42 -4.84 3.93 -0.89
CA ASP A 42 -4.80 5.07 0.03
C ASP A 42 -3.86 6.12 -0.57
N ILE A 43 -4.37 7.34 -0.79
CA ILE A 43 -3.65 8.41 -1.47
C ILE A 43 -3.71 9.65 -0.59
N TRP A 44 -2.55 10.20 -0.26
CA TRP A 44 -2.46 11.40 0.57
C TRP A 44 -1.31 12.31 0.14
N THR A 45 -1.40 13.56 0.57
CA THR A 45 -0.29 14.51 0.52
C THR A 45 0.27 14.66 1.92
N SER A 46 1.57 14.41 2.08
CA SER A 46 2.28 14.57 3.35
C SER A 46 2.43 16.03 3.75
N VAL A 47 2.82 16.26 5.01
CA VAL A 47 3.16 17.59 5.53
C VAL A 47 4.36 18.24 4.83
N ALA A 48 5.17 17.45 4.12
CA ALA A 48 6.27 17.93 3.28
C ALA A 48 5.82 18.25 1.84
N SER A 49 4.51 18.31 1.59
CA SER A 49 3.90 18.53 0.27
C SER A 49 4.26 17.46 -0.77
N GLN A 50 4.64 16.26 -0.31
CA GLN A 50 4.88 15.10 -1.16
C GLN A 50 3.65 14.22 -1.22
N ALA A 51 3.25 13.83 -2.42
CA ALA A 51 2.13 12.96 -2.71
C ALA A 51 2.54 11.48 -2.66
N PHE A 52 1.70 10.62 -2.08
CA PHE A 52 1.96 9.18 -1.99
C PHE A 52 0.70 8.39 -2.35
N MET A 53 0.91 7.18 -2.85
CA MET A 53 -0.12 6.17 -3.06
C MET A 53 0.35 4.83 -2.51
N VAL A 54 -0.53 4.17 -1.78
CA VAL A 54 -0.37 2.78 -1.33
C VAL A 54 -1.40 1.92 -2.01
N LEU A 55 -0.97 0.82 -2.61
CA LEU A 55 -1.87 -0.19 -3.15
C LEU A 55 -1.88 -1.42 -2.23
N THR A 56 -3.06 -1.77 -1.73
CA THR A 56 -3.26 -2.94 -0.85
C THR A 56 -4.18 -3.94 -1.54
N GLY A 57 -3.71 -5.17 -1.68
CA GLY A 57 -4.51 -6.31 -2.13
C GLY A 57 -5.17 -7.02 -0.96
N HIS A 58 -6.41 -7.45 -1.14
CA HIS A 58 -7.22 -8.14 -0.15
C HIS A 58 -7.84 -9.39 -0.77
N TRP A 59 -7.89 -10.49 -0.01
CA TRP A 59 -8.56 -11.71 -0.44
C TRP A 59 -9.12 -12.47 0.75
N ILE A 60 -10.04 -13.40 0.47
CA ILE A 60 -10.59 -14.33 1.45
C ILE A 60 -10.02 -15.71 1.15
N THR A 61 -9.48 -16.37 2.17
CA THR A 61 -8.96 -17.74 2.07
C THR A 61 -10.09 -18.78 2.15
N SER A 62 -9.78 -20.05 1.87
CA SER A 62 -10.76 -21.14 1.95
C SER A 62 -11.33 -21.38 3.36
N ASP A 63 -10.60 -20.99 4.39
CA ASP A 63 -11.03 -20.97 5.80
C ASP A 63 -11.71 -19.66 6.22
N PHE A 64 -12.21 -18.88 5.25
CA PHE A 64 -12.93 -17.62 5.44
C PHE A 64 -12.15 -16.57 6.24
N GLN A 65 -10.81 -16.55 6.13
CA GLN A 65 -9.99 -15.51 6.75
C GLN A 65 -9.74 -14.39 5.76
N LEU A 66 -10.02 -13.15 6.18
CA LEU A 66 -9.62 -11.96 5.44
C LEU A 66 -8.10 -11.80 5.55
N ARG A 67 -7.43 -11.73 4.41
CA ARG A 67 -6.01 -11.46 4.30
C ARG A 67 -5.80 -10.18 3.49
N GLN A 68 -4.73 -9.48 3.81
CA GLN A 68 -4.33 -8.28 3.10
C GLN A 68 -2.82 -8.21 2.97
N VAL A 69 -2.35 -7.53 1.93
CA VAL A 69 -0.93 -7.25 1.73
C VAL A 69 -0.76 -5.92 1.01
N VAL A 70 0.20 -5.12 1.48
CA VAL A 70 0.63 -3.93 0.73
C VAL A 70 1.50 -4.41 -0.42
N MET A 71 1.06 -4.12 -1.63
CA MET A 71 1.74 -4.53 -2.86
C MET A 71 2.72 -3.46 -3.32
N GLU A 72 2.39 -2.18 -3.11
CA GLU A 72 3.28 -1.07 -3.42
C GLU A 72 3.05 0.12 -2.50
N PHE A 73 4.13 0.85 -2.24
CA PHE A 73 4.16 2.18 -1.64
C PHE A 73 4.98 3.09 -2.56
N GLU A 74 4.31 3.98 -3.28
CA GLU A 74 4.99 4.86 -4.24
C GLU A 74 4.74 6.34 -3.93
N GLN A 75 5.76 7.16 -4.16
CA GLN A 75 5.61 8.61 -4.22
C GLN A 75 5.05 9.01 -5.60
N LEU A 76 3.90 9.69 -5.62
CA LEU A 76 3.33 10.21 -6.85
C LEU A 76 3.99 11.55 -7.23
N HIS A 77 4.35 11.68 -8.51
CA HIS A 77 4.92 12.90 -9.05
C HIS A 77 3.90 13.58 -9.99
N GLY A 78 3.67 14.88 -9.77
CA GLY A 78 2.70 15.66 -10.55
C GLY A 78 1.31 15.72 -9.93
N SER A 79 0.31 16.07 -10.74
CA SER A 79 -1.07 16.24 -10.29
C SER A 79 -1.76 14.89 -10.06
N HIS A 80 -2.58 14.79 -9.01
CA HIS A 80 -3.41 13.63 -8.68
C HIS A 80 -4.58 13.43 -9.64
N THR A 81 -4.31 13.24 -10.93
CA THR A 81 -5.33 12.95 -11.92
C THR A 81 -5.74 11.49 -11.83
N GLY A 82 -6.97 11.18 -12.25
CA GLY A 82 -7.42 9.78 -12.34
C GLY A 82 -6.54 8.93 -13.27
N LEU A 83 -5.96 9.54 -14.31
CA LEU A 83 -5.03 8.87 -15.22
C LEU A 83 -3.74 8.43 -14.51
N LEU A 84 -3.10 9.34 -13.76
CA LEU A 84 -1.87 8.99 -13.01
C LEU A 84 -2.12 7.86 -12.01
N ILE A 85 -3.28 7.89 -11.33
CA ILE A 85 -3.67 6.84 -10.38
C ILE A 85 -3.86 5.51 -11.09
N ALA A 86 -4.54 5.50 -12.24
CA ALA A 86 -4.75 4.29 -13.04
C ALA A 86 -3.43 3.71 -13.58
N GLU A 87 -2.55 4.56 -14.13
CA GLU A 87 -1.22 4.16 -14.62
C GLU A 87 -0.35 3.59 -13.50
N THR A 88 -0.38 4.21 -12.31
CA THR A 88 0.34 3.70 -11.13
C THR A 88 -0.22 2.35 -10.70
N PHE A 89 -1.55 2.21 -10.66
CA PHE A 89 -2.21 0.95 -10.32
C PHE A 89 -1.83 -0.18 -11.29
N GLU A 90 -1.88 0.07 -12.60
CA GLU A 90 -1.54 -0.92 -13.62
C GLU A 90 -0.06 -1.34 -13.55
N ARG A 91 0.85 -0.38 -13.32
CA ARG A 91 2.27 -0.66 -13.16
C ARG A 91 2.57 -1.59 -11.99
N VAL A 92 1.83 -1.50 -10.88
CA VAL A 92 2.05 -2.39 -9.73
C VAL A 92 1.59 -3.82 -10.02
N LEU A 93 0.64 -4.00 -10.93
CA LEU A 93 0.07 -5.30 -11.26
C LEU A 93 0.70 -6.00 -12.47
N THR A 94 1.63 -5.34 -13.19
CA THR A 94 2.28 -5.86 -14.42
C THR A 94 3.78 -6.03 -14.25
#